data_AF-A0A1R0GVD6-F1
#
_entry.id   AF-A0A1R0GVD6-F1
#
_cell.length_a   1.000
_cell.length_b   1.000
_cell.length_c   1.000
_cell.angle_alpha   90.00
_cell.angle_beta   90.00
_cell.angle_gamma   90.00
#
_symmetry.space_group_name_H-M   'P 1'
#
loop_
_entity.id
_entity.type
_entity.pdbx_description
1 polymer ?
#
loop_
_entity_poly.entity_id
_entity_poly.type
_entity_poly.pdbx_seq_one_letter_code
_entity_poly.pdbx_strand_id
1 'polypeptide(L)'
;MNPLEIPRKVVVILTNQPGELSLNKSIDYWKEYVLPVFVAGALDYDLILIKNTLVADEEYSSKNKEVGIMEGKVHEYVKGSVFKQFRDSIEEKYPKLKSDRLTAETPVTDSETSNFENGLSDPNQTDDLASATTPQLDMHDIIAIGRNSYAETLNGLSDGLTSNLDLAIKEEMPPQSSIELHHTDSAQGSDNTDLESLSNLATPVSEISNKVEDLNHEEKVHIIEYDKYRNSVDVKVPSVGYLPFFCYSGWGSIPIRIFHFFNDTENFENYTKQALQIVLEKKRPFNYPADLDIGSAEEKMNGWEDRHAVFVVSPNLTDKLDIYDTC
;
A
#
# COMPACT_ATOMS: atom_id res chain seq x y z
N MET A 1 -16.61 -7.84 29.79
CA MET A 1 -15.68 -6.84 29.25
C MET A 1 -15.22 -5.97 30.39
N ASN A 2 -13.90 -5.87 30.57
CA ASN A 2 -13.30 -4.95 31.52
C ASN A 2 -13.43 -3.53 30.93
N PRO A 3 -13.88 -2.51 31.68
CA PRO A 3 -13.98 -1.13 31.15
C PRO A 3 -12.64 -0.54 30.67
N LEU A 4 -11.51 -1.17 30.98
CA LEU A 4 -10.18 -0.81 30.49
C LEU A 4 -9.73 -1.58 29.24
N GLU A 5 -10.54 -2.53 28.76
CA GLU A 5 -10.25 -3.31 27.56
C GLU A 5 -10.50 -2.44 26.33
N ILE A 6 -9.44 -2.18 25.56
CA ILE A 6 -9.51 -1.41 24.31
C ILE A 6 -10.33 -2.23 23.30
N PRO A 7 -11.28 -1.61 22.56
CA PRO A 7 -12.03 -2.33 21.54
C PRO A 7 -11.07 -2.92 20.51
N ARG A 8 -11.41 -4.11 19.99
CA ARG A 8 -10.66 -4.71 18.89
C ARG A 8 -10.64 -3.77 17.70
N LYS A 9 -9.48 -3.67 17.05
CA LYS A 9 -9.25 -2.87 15.86
C LYS A 9 -8.93 -3.74 14.66
N VAL A 10 -9.47 -3.40 13.49
CA VAL A 10 -9.16 -4.03 12.20
C VAL A 10 -8.79 -2.99 11.14
N VAL A 11 -7.99 -3.36 10.14
CA VAL A 11 -7.71 -2.53 8.98
C VAL A 11 -8.64 -2.93 7.85
N VAL A 12 -9.42 -1.98 7.33
CA VAL A 12 -10.33 -2.20 6.20
C VAL A 12 -9.70 -1.60 4.96
N ILE A 13 -9.40 -2.44 3.95
CA ILE A 13 -8.83 -2.00 2.68
C ILE A 13 -9.93 -1.91 1.64
N LEU A 14 -10.04 -0.74 1.01
CA LEU A 14 -11.09 -0.42 0.06
C LEU A 14 -10.47 0.19 -1.19
N THR A 15 -10.69 -0.49 -2.33
CA THR A 15 -10.22 -0.04 -3.64
C THR A 15 -11.35 0.24 -4.60
N ASN A 16 -11.07 0.98 -5.67
CA ASN A 16 -11.96 1.01 -6.83
C ASN A 16 -11.91 -0.35 -7.54
N GLN A 17 -13.06 -0.78 -8.03
CA GLN A 17 -13.18 -2.04 -8.76
C GLN A 17 -12.66 -1.90 -10.20
N PRO A 18 -12.24 -3.01 -10.84
CA PRO A 18 -11.91 -3.00 -12.25
C PRO A 18 -13.04 -2.38 -13.10
N GLY A 19 -12.66 -1.45 -13.99
CA GLY A 19 -13.59 -0.69 -14.82
C GLY A 19 -14.18 0.57 -14.16
N GLU A 20 -13.89 0.84 -12.88
CA GLU A 20 -14.26 2.09 -12.20
C GLU A 20 -13.06 3.00 -11.98
N LEU A 21 -13.25 4.30 -12.22
CA LEU A 21 -12.22 5.32 -12.02
C LEU A 21 -12.24 5.94 -10.61
N SER A 22 -13.32 5.73 -9.85
CA SER A 22 -13.56 6.40 -8.57
C SER A 22 -13.77 5.40 -7.44
N LEU A 23 -13.45 5.82 -6.22
CA LEU A 23 -13.71 5.05 -5.00
C LEU A 23 -15.14 5.21 -4.47
N ASN A 24 -15.94 6.09 -5.07
CA ASN A 24 -17.23 6.50 -4.52
C ASN A 24 -18.15 5.29 -4.30
N LYS A 25 -18.27 4.40 -5.29
CA LYS A 25 -19.12 3.20 -5.17
C LYS A 25 -18.69 2.28 -4.03
N SER A 26 -17.38 2.07 -3.89
CA SER A 26 -16.82 1.24 -2.82
C SER A 26 -17.06 1.89 -1.45
N ILE A 27 -16.93 3.22 -1.35
CA ILE A 27 -17.20 3.99 -0.14
C ILE A 27 -18.68 3.95 0.21
N ASP A 28 -19.57 4.09 -0.76
CA ASP A 28 -21.03 4.02 -0.57
C ASP A 28 -21.40 2.62 -0.09
N TYR A 29 -20.85 1.57 -0.71
CA TYR A 29 -20.99 0.19 -0.25
C TYR A 29 -20.57 0.02 1.23
N TRP A 30 -19.38 0.54 1.59
CA TRP A 30 -18.89 0.47 2.97
C TRP A 30 -19.87 1.14 3.93
N LYS A 31 -20.31 2.37 3.61
CA LYS A 31 -21.21 3.15 4.47
C LYS A 31 -22.60 2.55 4.61
N GLU A 32 -23.14 1.97 3.55
CA GLU A 32 -24.50 1.46 3.51
C GLU A 32 -24.62 0.05 4.11
N TYR A 33 -23.68 -0.84 3.81
CA TYR A 33 -23.84 -2.27 4.13
C TYR A 33 -22.97 -2.74 5.29
N VAL A 34 -21.73 -2.25 5.40
CA VAL A 34 -20.74 -2.83 6.33
C VAL A 34 -20.58 -2.01 7.59
N LEU A 35 -20.43 -0.69 7.45
CA LEU A 35 -20.22 0.23 8.56
C LEU A 35 -21.30 0.14 9.65
N PRO A 36 -22.61 0.04 9.34
CA PRO A 36 -23.63 -0.08 10.38
C PRO A 36 -23.45 -1.32 11.25
N VAL A 37 -22.98 -2.43 10.66
CA VAL A 37 -22.71 -3.68 11.38
C VAL A 37 -21.49 -3.54 12.29
N PHE A 38 -20.42 -2.92 11.79
CA PHE A 38 -19.20 -2.69 12.58
C PHE A 38 -19.47 -1.76 13.77
N VAL A 39 -20.22 -0.67 13.55
CA VAL A 39 -20.62 0.26 14.60
C VAL A 39 -21.52 -0.43 15.64
N ALA A 40 -22.51 -1.21 15.21
CA ALA A 40 -23.38 -1.97 16.11
C ALA A 40 -22.60 -3.03 16.91
N GLY A 41 -21.57 -3.61 16.29
CA GLY A 41 -20.64 -4.56 16.91
C GLY A 41 -19.58 -3.93 17.81
N ALA A 42 -19.54 -2.59 17.92
CA ALA A 42 -18.48 -1.84 18.59
C ALA A 42 -17.05 -2.24 18.13
N LEU A 43 -16.91 -2.59 16.85
CA LEU A 43 -15.64 -2.94 16.23
C LEU A 43 -14.94 -1.67 15.77
N ASP A 44 -13.74 -1.39 16.30
CA ASP A 44 -12.92 -0.27 15.84
C ASP A 44 -12.25 -0.63 14.50
N TYR A 45 -12.03 0.36 13.64
CA TYR A 45 -11.47 0.12 12.32
C TYR A 45 -10.65 1.30 11.78
N ASP A 46 -9.58 0.98 11.05
CA ASP A 46 -8.83 1.92 10.21
C ASP A 46 -9.21 1.69 8.75
N LEU A 47 -9.85 2.68 8.12
CA LEU A 47 -10.24 2.60 6.71
C LEU A 47 -9.12 3.12 5.81
N ILE A 48 -8.57 2.25 4.98
CA ILE A 48 -7.50 2.53 4.03
C ILE A 48 -8.08 2.57 2.61
N LEU A 49 -8.04 3.75 2.01
CA LEU A 49 -8.56 4.01 0.68
C LEU A 49 -7.43 3.98 -0.34
N ILE A 50 -7.44 3.00 -1.24
CA ILE A 50 -6.41 2.83 -2.27
C ILE A 50 -7.03 2.98 -3.65
N LYS A 51 -6.62 4.02 -4.37
CA LYS A 51 -7.07 4.26 -5.73
C LYS A 51 -6.08 3.64 -6.72
N ASN A 52 -6.57 2.67 -7.48
CA ASN A 52 -5.93 2.11 -8.64
C ASN A 52 -6.21 3.03 -9.85
N THR A 53 -5.15 3.58 -10.42
CA THR A 53 -5.20 4.30 -11.69
C THR A 53 -5.03 3.26 -12.80
N LEU A 54 -5.71 3.45 -13.93
CA LEU A 54 -5.44 2.65 -15.12
C LEU A 54 -4.30 3.34 -15.87
N VAL A 55 -3.07 3.23 -15.37
CA VAL A 55 -1.92 3.70 -16.16
C VAL A 55 -1.54 2.57 -17.10
N ALA A 56 -2.05 2.64 -18.32
CA ALA A 56 -1.59 1.85 -19.45
C ALA A 56 -0.21 2.33 -19.94
N ASP A 57 0.76 2.48 -19.02
CA ASP A 57 2.14 2.73 -19.40
C ASP A 57 2.78 1.37 -19.67
N GLU A 58 3.12 1.12 -20.93
CA GLU A 58 3.80 -0.07 -21.42
C GLU A 58 5.10 -0.39 -20.64
N GLU A 59 5.65 0.60 -19.94
CA GLU A 59 6.88 0.50 -19.16
C GLU A 59 6.71 -0.24 -17.82
N TYR A 60 5.58 -0.06 -17.10
CA TYR A 60 5.32 -0.72 -15.81
C TYR A 60 4.88 -2.19 -15.96
N SER A 61 4.22 -2.53 -17.08
CA SER A 61 3.77 -3.89 -17.40
C SER A 61 4.93 -4.90 -17.53
N SER A 62 6.13 -4.42 -17.85
CA SER A 62 7.31 -5.26 -18.04
C SER A 62 7.94 -5.78 -16.74
N LYS A 63 7.77 -5.09 -15.60
CA LYS A 63 8.35 -5.49 -14.31
C LYS A 63 7.44 -6.37 -13.44
N ASN A 64 6.12 -6.31 -13.61
CA ASN A 64 5.14 -6.96 -12.73
C ASN A 64 4.27 -8.02 -13.45
N LYS A 65 4.83 -8.72 -14.45
CA LYS A 65 4.09 -9.69 -15.28
C LYS A 65 3.51 -10.88 -14.51
N GLU A 66 3.96 -11.10 -13.27
CA GLU A 66 3.53 -12.22 -12.42
C GLU A 66 2.33 -11.92 -11.51
N VAL A 67 1.95 -10.64 -11.31
CA VAL A 67 0.95 -10.24 -10.29
C VAL A 67 -0.42 -9.85 -10.88
N GLY A 68 -0.53 -9.71 -12.21
CA GLY A 68 -1.76 -9.30 -12.89
C GLY A 68 -1.79 -7.79 -13.21
N ILE A 69 -2.84 -7.35 -13.92
CA ILE A 69 -2.88 -6.05 -14.64
C ILE A 69 -3.19 -4.84 -13.72
N MET A 70 -3.42 -5.05 -12.43
CA MET A 70 -3.72 -3.96 -11.48
C MET A 70 -2.44 -3.50 -10.75
N GLU A 71 -2.35 -2.20 -10.46
CA GLU A 71 -1.14 -1.47 -10.03
C GLU A 71 -0.43 -2.00 -8.76
N GLY A 72 -0.91 -3.06 -8.12
CA GLY A 72 -0.25 -3.70 -6.99
C GLY A 72 -0.17 -2.83 -5.74
N LYS A 73 -0.97 -1.76 -5.64
CA LYS A 73 -0.90 -0.79 -4.54
C LYS A 73 -1.37 -1.38 -3.21
N VAL A 74 -2.36 -2.27 -3.21
CA VAL A 74 -2.75 -2.99 -1.98
C VAL A 74 -1.63 -3.93 -1.59
N HIS A 75 -1.05 -4.62 -2.58
CA HIS A 75 0.11 -5.49 -2.38
C HIS A 75 1.28 -4.73 -1.72
N GLU A 76 1.66 -3.56 -2.26
CA GLU A 76 2.71 -2.71 -1.71
C GLU A 76 2.40 -2.20 -0.30
N TYR A 77 1.16 -1.76 -0.06
CA TYR A 77 0.73 -1.30 1.26
C TYR A 77 0.84 -2.41 2.32
N VAL A 78 0.34 -3.60 2.00
CA VAL A 78 0.35 -4.75 2.91
C VAL A 78 1.78 -5.23 3.14
N LYS A 79 2.58 -5.36 2.07
CA LYS A 79 4.01 -5.69 2.17
C LYS A 79 4.76 -4.70 3.05
N GLY A 80 4.56 -3.39 2.83
CA GLY A 80 5.15 -2.33 3.63
C GLY A 80 4.75 -2.39 5.10
N SER A 81 3.51 -2.76 5.40
CA SER A 81 3.01 -2.94 6.77
C SER A 81 3.69 -4.12 7.47
N VAL A 82 3.84 -5.25 6.78
CA VAL A 82 4.60 -6.41 7.29
C VAL A 82 6.06 -6.01 7.55
N PHE A 83 6.70 -5.34 6.59
CA PHE A 83 8.09 -4.88 6.73
C PHE A 83 8.28 -3.96 7.92
N LYS A 84 7.36 -3.01 8.11
CA LYS A 84 7.37 -2.12 9.26
C LYS A 84 7.28 -2.91 10.56
N GLN A 85 6.35 -3.87 10.66
CA GLN A 85 6.20 -4.69 11.87
C GLN A 85 7.46 -5.51 12.19
N PHE A 86 8.07 -6.13 11.18
CA PHE A 86 9.35 -6.84 11.35
C PHE A 86 10.46 -5.90 11.80
N ARG A 87 10.62 -4.76 11.12
CA ARG A 87 11.66 -3.77 11.45
C ARG A 87 11.48 -3.21 12.86
N ASP A 88 10.26 -2.82 13.23
CA ASP A 88 9.96 -2.31 14.58
C ASP A 88 10.28 -3.36 15.66
N SER A 89 9.93 -4.62 15.43
CA SER A 89 10.23 -5.73 16.34
C SER A 89 11.74 -6.03 16.45
N ILE A 90 12.46 -5.93 15.33
CA ILE A 90 13.92 -6.08 15.29
C ILE A 90 14.59 -4.91 16.00
N GLU A 91 14.15 -3.67 15.77
CA GLU A 91 14.68 -2.46 16.41
C GLU A 91 14.48 -2.47 17.93
N GLU A 92 13.38 -3.02 18.43
CA GLU A 92 13.15 -3.21 19.87
C GLU A 92 14.24 -4.11 20.50
N LYS A 93 14.64 -5.16 19.79
CA LYS A 93 15.66 -6.11 20.24
C LYS A 93 17.10 -5.62 19.97
N TYR A 94 17.29 -4.85 18.90
CA TYR A 94 18.57 -4.33 18.44
C TYR A 94 18.51 -2.81 18.24
N PRO A 95 18.54 -2.00 19.33
CA PRO A 95 18.37 -0.55 19.27
C PRO A 95 19.41 0.19 18.40
N LYS A 96 20.57 -0.43 18.14
CA LYS A 96 21.60 0.12 17.26
C LYS A 96 21.08 0.36 15.84
N LEU A 97 20.28 -0.57 15.30
CA LEU A 97 19.73 -0.47 13.94
C LEU A 97 18.78 0.73 13.83
N LYS A 98 18.03 1.02 14.90
CA LYS A 98 17.20 2.21 14.99
C LYS A 98 18.06 3.46 14.94
N SER A 99 19.11 3.55 15.75
CA SER A 99 20.05 4.68 15.71
C SER A 99 20.71 4.87 14.34
N ASP A 100 21.12 3.78 13.69
CA ASP A 100 21.72 3.80 12.34
C ASP A 100 20.71 4.32 11.31
N ARG A 101 19.46 3.87 11.38
CA ARG A 101 18.36 4.36 10.53
C ARG A 101 18.09 5.84 10.74
N LEU A 102 17.92 6.28 11.98
CA LEU A 102 17.71 7.71 12.26
C LEU A 102 18.88 8.56 11.78
N THR A 103 20.12 8.11 11.99
CA THR A 103 21.32 8.82 11.54
C THR A 103 21.35 8.96 10.02
N ALA A 104 20.97 7.91 9.29
CA ALA A 104 20.91 7.92 7.83
C ALA A 104 19.73 8.73 7.25
N GLU A 105 18.62 8.85 7.99
CA GLU A 105 17.45 9.66 7.59
C GLU A 105 17.65 11.17 7.82
N THR A 106 18.50 11.58 8.78
CA THR A 106 18.80 13.01 9.00
C THR A 106 19.84 13.53 8.00
N PRO A 107 19.54 14.60 7.23
CA PRO A 107 20.56 15.29 6.45
C PRO A 107 21.56 15.97 7.38
N VAL A 108 22.84 15.65 7.21
CA VAL A 108 23.95 16.27 7.94
C VAL A 108 23.98 17.76 7.61
N THR A 109 23.47 18.59 8.53
CA THR A 109 23.76 20.03 8.51
C THR A 109 25.03 20.22 9.33
N ASP A 110 26.17 20.33 8.67
CA ASP A 110 27.41 20.74 9.33
C ASP A 110 27.23 22.17 9.84
N SER A 111 27.12 22.33 11.16
CA SER A 111 27.29 23.61 11.86
C SER A 111 27.73 23.36 13.29
N GLU A 112 29.04 23.29 13.44
CA GLU A 112 29.87 23.87 14.51
C GLU A 112 29.35 23.85 15.96
N THR A 113 30.16 23.18 16.77
CA THR A 113 30.44 23.46 18.19
C THR A 113 30.03 24.85 18.68
N SER A 114 29.09 24.92 19.63
CA SER A 114 29.13 25.97 20.65
C SER A 114 28.82 25.37 22.02
N ASN A 115 29.79 25.55 22.91
CA ASN A 115 29.73 25.24 24.32
C ASN A 115 28.57 26.00 24.98
N PHE A 116 27.74 25.31 25.76
CA PHE A 116 27.09 25.90 26.93
C PHE A 116 27.16 24.91 28.08
N GLU A 117 28.10 25.20 29.00
CA GLU A 117 28.10 24.63 30.34
C GLU A 117 27.02 25.30 31.21
N ASN A 118 26.56 24.50 32.18
CA ASN A 118 25.96 24.82 33.48
C ASN A 118 24.44 24.90 33.61
N GLY A 119 23.91 24.01 34.47
CA GLY A 119 22.61 24.18 35.10
C GLY A 119 22.08 22.97 35.89
N LEU A 120 22.71 22.66 37.03
CA LEU A 120 22.15 22.03 38.25
C LEU A 120 21.22 20.79 38.16
N SER A 121 21.69 19.72 38.78
CA SER A 121 20.94 18.55 39.25
C SER A 121 20.03 18.86 40.45
N ASP A 122 18.81 18.35 40.43
CA ASP A 122 17.96 18.15 41.61
C ASP A 122 17.71 16.65 41.81
N PRO A 123 18.20 16.02 42.90
CA PRO A 123 18.08 14.60 43.15
C PRO A 123 16.97 14.36 44.17
N ASN A 124 15.70 14.33 43.76
CA ASN A 124 14.61 13.76 44.57
C ASN A 124 13.34 13.59 43.74
N GLN A 125 13.16 12.42 43.13
CA GLN A 125 11.87 11.72 43.13
C GLN A 125 12.07 10.26 42.75
N THR A 126 11.86 9.43 43.75
CA THR A 126 11.95 7.97 43.76
C THR A 126 10.79 7.35 42.99
N ASP A 127 11.14 6.31 42.24
CA ASP A 127 10.37 5.14 41.82
C ASP A 127 8.91 5.07 42.28
N ASP A 128 8.00 5.09 41.30
CA ASP A 128 6.86 4.17 41.32
C ASP A 128 6.77 3.45 39.97
N LEU A 129 7.25 2.22 40.02
CA LEU A 129 7.17 1.17 39.02
C LEU A 129 5.70 0.74 38.85
N ALA A 130 5.03 1.27 37.83
CA ALA A 130 3.93 0.55 37.18
C ALA A 130 4.45 0.10 35.82
N SER A 131 4.70 -1.21 35.71
CA SER A 131 5.06 -1.87 34.45
C SER A 131 3.96 -1.65 33.42
N ALA A 132 4.10 -0.61 32.61
CA ALA A 132 3.39 -0.51 31.35
C ALA A 132 3.96 -1.63 30.47
N THR A 133 3.21 -2.72 30.34
CA THR A 133 3.40 -3.68 29.25
C THR A 133 3.45 -2.85 27.98
N THR A 134 4.60 -2.77 27.33
CA THR A 134 4.74 -2.14 26.02
C THR A 134 3.66 -2.76 25.13
N PRO A 135 2.74 -1.98 24.55
CA PRO A 135 1.75 -2.55 23.66
C PRO A 135 2.51 -3.12 22.47
N GLN A 136 2.54 -4.45 22.41
CA GLN A 136 3.03 -5.21 21.28
C GLN A 136 2.36 -4.62 20.04
N LEU A 137 3.15 -4.05 19.12
CA LEU A 137 2.66 -3.38 17.91
C LEU A 137 2.22 -4.46 16.90
N ASP A 138 1.21 -5.23 17.30
CA ASP A 138 0.64 -6.31 16.51
C ASP A 138 -0.09 -5.69 15.32
N MET A 139 0.28 -6.13 14.13
CA MET A 139 -0.45 -5.81 12.92
C MET A 139 -1.90 -6.30 13.08
N HIS A 140 -2.83 -5.35 12.96
CA HIS A 140 -4.25 -5.63 13.07
C HIS A 140 -4.72 -6.55 11.93
N ASP A 141 -5.79 -7.29 12.17
CA ASP A 141 -6.42 -8.10 11.13
C ASP A 141 -6.85 -7.24 9.93
N ILE A 142 -6.77 -7.79 8.73
CA ILE A 142 -7.04 -7.07 7.48
C ILE A 142 -8.37 -7.55 6.89
N ILE A 143 -9.28 -6.63 6.61
CA ILE A 143 -10.54 -6.89 5.90
C ILE A 143 -10.44 -6.27 4.51
N ALA A 144 -10.37 -7.13 3.49
CA ALA A 144 -10.31 -6.71 2.09
C ALA A 144 -11.72 -6.67 1.49
N ILE A 145 -12.10 -5.51 0.93
CA ILE A 145 -13.38 -5.34 0.23
C ILE A 145 -13.19 -5.55 -1.26
N GLY A 146 -13.79 -6.62 -1.78
CA GLY A 146 -13.71 -7.02 -3.17
C GLY A 146 -12.55 -7.96 -3.48
N ARG A 147 -12.74 -8.73 -4.54
CA ARG A 147 -11.88 -9.86 -4.93
C ARG A 147 -10.44 -9.43 -5.24
N ASN A 148 -10.27 -8.27 -5.89
CA ASN A 148 -8.94 -7.77 -6.23
C ASN A 148 -8.14 -7.37 -4.99
N SER A 149 -8.76 -6.65 -4.05
CA SER A 149 -8.11 -6.27 -2.79
C SER A 149 -7.72 -7.50 -1.96
N TYR A 150 -8.56 -8.55 -1.98
CA TYR A 150 -8.27 -9.80 -1.29
C TYR A 150 -7.05 -10.50 -1.89
N ALA A 151 -6.99 -10.64 -3.21
CA ALA A 151 -5.84 -11.22 -3.92
C ALA A 151 -4.54 -10.47 -3.62
N GLU A 152 -4.55 -9.14 -3.78
CA GLU A 152 -3.37 -8.32 -3.50
C GLU A 152 -2.96 -8.34 -2.02
N THR A 153 -3.92 -8.47 -1.09
CA THR A 153 -3.62 -8.62 0.34
C THR A 153 -2.88 -9.92 0.60
N LEU A 154 -3.36 -11.05 0.08
CA LEU A 154 -2.67 -12.33 0.25
C LEU A 154 -1.28 -12.33 -0.40
N ASN A 155 -1.16 -11.73 -1.58
CA ASN A 155 0.13 -11.54 -2.24
C ASN A 155 1.07 -10.69 -1.37
N GLY A 156 0.56 -9.59 -0.79
CA GLY A 156 1.36 -8.64 -0.02
C GLY A 156 1.85 -9.25 1.28
N LEU A 157 1.01 -10.07 1.93
CA LEU A 157 1.41 -10.87 3.08
C LEU A 157 2.46 -11.91 2.69
N SER A 158 2.22 -12.64 1.59
CA SER A 158 3.13 -13.69 1.10
C SER A 158 4.51 -13.10 0.82
N ASP A 159 4.56 -12.03 0.04
CA ASP A 159 5.78 -11.35 -0.33
C ASP A 159 6.43 -10.66 0.87
N GLY A 160 5.66 -10.00 1.74
CA GLY A 160 6.17 -9.38 2.97
C GLY A 160 6.85 -10.39 3.91
N LEU A 161 6.34 -11.62 3.96
CA LEU A 161 6.91 -12.70 4.78
C LEU A 161 8.14 -13.37 4.17
N THR A 162 8.39 -13.24 2.86
CA THR A 162 9.52 -13.91 2.18
C THR A 162 10.58 -12.97 1.61
N SER A 163 10.21 -11.73 1.26
CA SER A 163 11.12 -10.75 0.66
C SER A 163 12.18 -10.24 1.64
N ASN A 164 13.31 -9.77 1.10
CA ASN A 164 14.38 -9.13 1.85
C ASN A 164 13.86 -7.87 2.60
N LEU A 165 14.17 -7.78 3.91
CA LEU A 165 13.79 -6.68 4.81
C LEU A 165 14.74 -5.47 4.81
N ASP A 166 15.90 -5.59 4.16
CA ASP A 166 16.94 -4.55 4.16
C ASP A 166 16.39 -3.21 3.66
N LEU A 167 16.89 -2.13 4.24
CA LEU A 167 16.46 -0.77 3.93
C LEU A 167 17.59 -0.02 3.25
N ALA A 168 17.38 0.35 1.99
CA ALA A 168 18.28 1.22 1.25
C ALA A 168 17.82 2.69 1.40
N ILE A 169 18.66 3.52 1.99
CA ILE A 169 18.44 4.96 2.15
C ILE A 169 19.36 5.67 1.15
N LYS A 170 18.76 6.51 0.30
CA LYS A 170 19.49 7.38 -0.62
C LYS A 170 19.78 8.71 0.08
N GLU A 171 21.03 9.17 0.04
CA GLU A 171 21.36 10.53 0.48
C GLU A 171 20.78 11.54 -0.53
N GLU A 172 19.83 12.40 -0.13
CA GLU A 172 19.34 13.49 -0.99
C GLU A 172 20.42 14.58 -1.10
N MET A 173 20.90 14.86 -2.32
CA MET A 173 21.79 15.99 -2.56
C MET A 173 21.02 17.32 -2.46
N PRO A 174 21.59 18.38 -1.87
CA PRO A 174 20.94 19.68 -1.80
C PRO A 174 20.66 20.23 -3.22
N PRO A 175 19.53 20.93 -3.44
CA PRO A 175 19.21 21.49 -4.75
C PRO A 175 20.27 22.51 -5.15
N GLN A 176 20.99 22.24 -6.24
CA GLN A 176 21.88 23.21 -6.84
C GLN A 176 21.06 24.41 -7.32
N SER A 177 21.37 25.59 -6.80
CA SER A 177 20.78 26.86 -7.21
C SER A 177 21.00 27.09 -8.71
N SER A 178 19.95 26.96 -9.51
CA SER A 178 19.96 27.39 -10.90
C SER A 178 20.07 28.92 -10.94
N ILE A 179 21.18 29.42 -11.48
CA ILE A 179 21.38 30.84 -11.79
C ILE A 179 20.38 31.21 -12.90
N GLU A 180 19.41 32.07 -12.58
CA GLU A 180 18.53 32.69 -13.57
C GLU A 180 19.32 33.69 -14.42
N LEU A 181 19.46 33.41 -15.72
CA LEU A 181 19.88 34.39 -16.72
C LEU A 181 18.63 35.10 -17.25
N HIS A 182 18.42 36.33 -16.78
CA HIS A 182 17.50 37.30 -17.36
C HIS A 182 17.85 37.53 -18.84
N HIS A 183 16.96 37.13 -19.76
CA HIS A 183 16.85 37.75 -21.07
C HIS A 183 15.56 38.56 -21.14
N THR A 184 15.74 39.87 -21.22
CA THR A 184 14.72 40.90 -21.41
C THR A 184 14.05 40.78 -22.78
N ASP A 185 12.72 40.84 -22.77
CA ASP A 185 11.84 40.98 -23.93
C ASP A 185 12.15 42.22 -24.78
N SER A 186 11.97 42.10 -26.10
CA SER A 186 11.46 43.18 -26.94
C SER A 186 10.86 42.64 -28.25
N ALA A 187 9.51 42.65 -28.27
CA ALA A 187 8.59 43.07 -29.33
C ALA A 187 8.84 42.65 -30.79
N GLN A 188 7.85 41.96 -31.39
CA GLN A 188 6.92 42.50 -32.40
C GLN A 188 5.95 41.41 -32.87
N GLY A 189 4.70 41.79 -33.12
CA GLY A 189 3.64 40.89 -33.59
C GLY A 189 3.43 40.86 -35.11
N SER A 190 2.31 40.26 -35.48
CA SER A 190 1.56 40.26 -36.76
C SER A 190 1.68 39.03 -37.70
N ASP A 191 0.48 38.49 -37.94
CA ASP A 191 -0.12 37.95 -39.18
C ASP A 191 0.42 36.73 -39.96
N ASN A 192 -0.48 35.75 -40.07
CA ASN A 192 -0.92 34.95 -41.23
C ASN A 192 0.11 34.38 -42.22
N THR A 193 0.08 33.05 -42.44
CA THR A 193 -0.50 32.40 -43.65
C THR A 193 -0.21 30.91 -43.73
N ASP A 194 -1.15 30.18 -44.34
CA ASP A 194 -1.08 28.79 -44.81
C ASP A 194 0.12 28.51 -45.74
N LEU A 195 0.69 27.30 -45.72
CA LEU A 195 0.66 26.35 -46.86
C LEU A 195 1.50 25.08 -46.58
N GLU A 196 0.95 23.97 -47.06
CA GLU A 196 1.54 22.66 -47.23
C GLU A 196 2.86 22.67 -48.03
N SER A 197 3.72 21.66 -47.81
CA SER A 197 4.20 20.71 -48.85
C SER A 197 5.63 20.20 -48.62
N LEU A 198 5.69 18.93 -48.21
CA LEU A 198 6.52 17.85 -48.77
C LEU A 198 7.91 18.13 -49.38
N SER A 199 8.88 17.40 -48.82
CA SER A 199 9.76 16.43 -49.48
C SER A 199 11.22 16.79 -49.81
N ASN A 200 12.07 15.77 -49.55
CA ASN A 200 13.34 15.42 -50.21
C ASN A 200 14.60 16.19 -49.77
N LEU A 201 15.81 15.61 -49.66
CA LEU A 201 16.38 14.25 -49.70
C LEU A 201 17.89 14.39 -49.37
N ALA A 202 18.49 13.42 -48.68
CA ALA A 202 19.92 13.00 -48.67
C ALA A 202 21.07 13.97 -48.23
N THR A 203 21.67 13.63 -47.06
CA THR A 203 23.10 13.38 -46.67
C THR A 203 24.29 13.74 -47.62
N PRO A 204 25.59 13.77 -47.18
CA PRO A 204 26.21 13.55 -45.83
C PRO A 204 27.49 14.39 -45.49
N VAL A 205 28.09 14.09 -44.31
CA VAL A 205 29.50 14.27 -43.84
C VAL A 205 30.00 15.67 -43.50
N SER A 206 30.28 15.95 -42.21
CA SER A 206 31.66 15.99 -41.68
C SER A 206 31.72 16.20 -40.16
N GLU A 207 32.70 15.52 -39.59
CA GLU A 207 33.09 15.35 -38.19
C GLU A 207 33.31 16.66 -37.44
N ILE A 208 32.70 16.79 -36.25
CA ILE A 208 33.30 17.51 -35.13
C ILE A 208 33.16 16.64 -33.88
N SER A 209 34.30 16.06 -33.52
CA SER A 209 34.61 15.47 -32.23
C SER A 209 34.21 16.42 -31.10
N ASN A 210 33.39 15.95 -30.16
CA ASN A 210 33.36 16.48 -28.81
C ASN A 210 33.11 15.36 -27.81
N LYS A 211 34.00 15.34 -26.82
CA LYS A 211 34.13 14.38 -25.72
C LYS A 211 32.81 14.04 -25.05
N VAL A 212 32.48 12.76 -25.01
CA VAL A 212 31.62 12.17 -23.97
C VAL A 212 32.54 11.98 -22.76
N GLU A 213 32.52 12.94 -21.84
CA GLU A 213 32.95 12.68 -20.46
C GLU A 213 31.71 12.12 -19.75
N ASP A 214 31.72 10.80 -19.56
CA ASP A 214 30.77 10.05 -18.73
C ASP A 214 30.78 10.64 -17.30
N LEU A 215 29.76 11.41 -16.97
CA LEU A 215 29.44 11.73 -15.58
C LEU A 215 28.63 10.57 -15.00
N ASN A 216 29.32 9.46 -14.70
CA ASN A 216 28.83 8.50 -13.71
C ASN A 216 28.85 9.19 -12.34
N HIS A 217 27.74 9.79 -11.94
CA HIS A 217 27.50 10.09 -10.53
C HIS A 217 27.09 8.79 -9.84
N GLU A 218 28.03 8.19 -9.11
CA GLU A 218 27.75 7.07 -8.22
C GLU A 218 26.89 7.57 -7.05
N GLU A 219 25.58 7.30 -7.10
CA GLU A 219 24.67 7.52 -5.97
C GLU A 219 25.16 6.67 -4.79
N LYS A 220 25.54 7.32 -3.68
CA LYS A 220 25.95 6.64 -2.46
C LYS A 220 24.70 6.14 -1.73
N VAL A 221 24.49 4.83 -1.72
CA VAL A 221 23.36 4.18 -1.05
C VAL A 221 23.81 3.61 0.29
N HIS A 222 23.15 4.01 1.38
CA HIS A 222 23.35 3.41 2.71
C HIS A 222 22.37 2.26 2.91
N ILE A 223 22.86 1.05 3.22
CA ILE A 223 22.02 -0.14 3.40
C ILE A 223 22.03 -0.56 4.87
N ILE A 224 20.84 -0.72 5.44
CA ILE A 224 20.64 -1.25 6.80
C ILE A 224 20.20 -2.71 6.68
N GLU A 225 21.01 -3.62 7.21
CA GLU A 225 20.86 -5.07 7.11
C GLU A 225 19.85 -5.61 8.15
N TYR A 226 18.55 -5.49 7.87
CA TYR A 226 17.50 -6.04 8.73
C TYR A 226 17.33 -7.55 8.55
N ASP A 227 17.53 -8.08 7.33
CA ASP A 227 17.18 -9.47 7.01
C ASP A 227 18.04 -10.48 7.81
N LYS A 228 19.27 -10.08 8.16
CA LYS A 228 20.15 -10.83 9.07
C LYS A 228 19.49 -11.18 10.40
N TYR A 229 18.56 -10.37 10.87
CA TYR A 229 17.87 -10.52 12.14
C TYR A 229 16.44 -11.06 11.99
N ARG A 230 16.00 -11.40 10.78
CA ARG A 230 14.62 -11.87 10.51
C ARG A 230 14.20 -13.03 11.42
N ASN A 231 15.04 -14.06 11.51
CA ASN A 231 14.75 -15.25 12.32
C ASN A 231 14.87 -15.02 13.83
N SER A 232 15.26 -13.81 14.26
CA SER A 232 15.41 -13.48 15.67
C SER A 232 14.12 -12.96 16.30
N VAL A 233 13.11 -12.65 15.48
CA VAL A 233 11.79 -12.16 15.86
C VAL A 233 10.72 -13.11 15.33
N ASP A 234 9.65 -13.28 16.11
CA ASP A 234 8.46 -13.99 15.66
C ASP A 234 7.34 -12.97 15.49
N VAL A 235 6.89 -12.80 14.25
CA VAL A 235 5.87 -11.80 13.90
C VAL A 235 4.57 -12.53 13.61
N LYS A 236 3.53 -12.16 14.35
CA LYS A 236 2.18 -12.71 14.16
C LYS A 236 1.63 -12.29 12.81
N VAL A 237 1.19 -13.28 12.02
CA VAL A 237 0.46 -13.05 10.76
C VAL A 237 -0.96 -12.59 11.09
N PRO A 238 -1.46 -11.48 10.52
CA PRO A 238 -2.83 -11.03 10.75
C PRO A 238 -3.83 -12.01 10.14
N SER A 239 -5.04 -12.09 10.70
CA SER A 239 -6.12 -12.79 10.01
C SER A 239 -6.65 -11.94 8.86
N VAL A 240 -7.07 -12.58 7.76
CA VAL A 240 -7.62 -11.88 6.59
C VAL A 240 -9.11 -12.18 6.44
N GLY A 241 -9.92 -11.14 6.29
CA GLY A 241 -11.33 -11.25 5.95
C GLY A 241 -11.59 -10.78 4.53
N TYR A 242 -12.51 -11.45 3.84
CA TYR A 242 -13.03 -11.02 2.54
C TYR A 242 -14.48 -10.57 2.70
N LEU A 243 -14.79 -9.42 2.11
CA LEU A 243 -16.17 -8.94 1.93
C LEU A 243 -16.43 -8.73 0.43
N PRO A 244 -17.48 -9.34 -0.15
CA PRO A 244 -17.75 -9.27 -1.57
C PRO A 244 -18.27 -7.90 -1.95
N PHE A 245 -17.87 -7.42 -3.12
CA PHE A 245 -18.36 -6.16 -3.66
C PHE A 245 -18.74 -6.28 -5.14
N PHE A 246 -20.04 -6.47 -5.39
CA PHE A 246 -20.57 -6.58 -6.74
C PHE A 246 -20.80 -5.20 -7.38
N CYS A 247 -19.78 -4.69 -8.08
CA CYS A 247 -19.87 -3.41 -8.80
C CYS A 247 -20.35 -3.59 -10.25
N TYR A 248 -21.62 -3.27 -10.50
CA TYR A 248 -22.23 -3.28 -11.83
C TYR A 248 -21.84 -2.04 -12.67
N SER A 249 -20.71 -2.11 -13.36
CA SER A 249 -20.14 -1.01 -14.16
C SER A 249 -20.59 -1.03 -15.63
N GLY A 250 -20.59 0.13 -16.30
CA GLY A 250 -20.90 0.25 -17.73
C GLY A 250 -22.38 0.32 -18.11
N TRP A 251 -22.64 0.58 -19.40
CA TRP A 251 -23.99 0.75 -19.97
C TRP A 251 -24.81 -0.53 -19.99
N GLY A 252 -24.17 -1.68 -20.29
CA GLY A 252 -24.83 -2.99 -20.29
C GLY A 252 -25.40 -3.37 -18.93
N SER A 253 -24.87 -2.79 -17.85
CA SER A 253 -25.27 -3.08 -16.47
C SER A 253 -26.37 -2.15 -15.94
N ILE A 254 -26.92 -1.24 -16.76
CA ILE A 254 -27.99 -0.33 -16.33
C ILE A 254 -29.28 -1.08 -15.92
N PRO A 255 -29.80 -2.04 -16.70
CA PRO A 255 -31.03 -2.73 -16.33
C PRO A 255 -30.90 -3.48 -15.00
N ILE A 256 -29.78 -4.17 -14.79
CA ILE A 256 -29.52 -4.92 -13.55
C ILE A 256 -29.34 -3.96 -12.36
N ARG A 257 -28.70 -2.81 -12.54
CA ARG A 257 -28.63 -1.76 -11.50
C ARG A 257 -30.00 -1.21 -11.11
N ILE A 258 -30.88 -0.94 -12.07
CA ILE A 258 -32.25 -0.49 -11.78
C ILE A 258 -33.00 -1.58 -11.02
N PHE A 259 -32.84 -2.84 -11.43
CA PHE A 259 -33.45 -3.96 -10.73
C PHE A 259 -32.96 -4.06 -9.28
N HIS A 260 -31.64 -4.03 -9.06
CA HIS A 260 -31.06 -4.08 -7.71
C HIS A 260 -31.45 -2.87 -6.87
N PHE A 261 -31.52 -1.66 -7.44
CA PHE A 261 -31.98 -0.48 -6.71
C PHE A 261 -33.33 -0.68 -6.01
N PHE A 262 -34.23 -1.48 -6.57
CA PHE A 262 -35.51 -1.82 -5.95
C PHE A 262 -35.53 -3.16 -5.20
N ASN A 263 -34.58 -4.07 -5.45
CA ASN A 263 -34.65 -5.47 -5.01
C ASN A 263 -33.35 -5.98 -4.36
N ASP A 264 -32.50 -5.12 -3.80
CA ASP A 264 -31.18 -5.53 -3.28
C ASP A 264 -31.18 -6.26 -1.93
N THR A 265 -32.32 -6.82 -1.50
CA THR A 265 -32.46 -7.42 -0.17
C THR A 265 -31.51 -8.61 0.02
N GLU A 266 -31.30 -9.41 -1.02
CA GLU A 266 -30.41 -10.58 -0.96
C GLU A 266 -28.94 -10.18 -0.78
N ASN A 267 -28.48 -9.20 -1.54
CA ASN A 267 -27.13 -8.67 -1.40
C ASN A 267 -26.93 -8.01 -0.02
N PHE A 268 -27.92 -7.23 0.44
CA PHE A 268 -27.90 -6.64 1.77
C PHE A 268 -27.76 -7.70 2.86
N GLU A 269 -28.58 -8.76 2.83
CA GLU A 269 -28.52 -9.85 3.80
C GLU A 269 -27.16 -10.57 3.74
N ASN A 270 -26.65 -10.82 2.54
CA ASN A 270 -25.35 -11.46 2.35
C ASN A 270 -24.21 -10.61 2.94
N TYR A 271 -24.09 -9.34 2.53
CA TYR A 271 -23.02 -8.44 3.00
C TYR A 271 -23.05 -8.25 4.51
N THR A 272 -24.24 -8.03 5.08
CA THR A 272 -24.39 -7.83 6.53
C THR A 272 -24.08 -9.10 7.32
N LYS A 273 -24.49 -10.28 6.83
CA LYS A 273 -24.17 -11.57 7.46
C LYS A 273 -22.66 -11.82 7.49
N GLN A 274 -21.95 -11.45 6.42
CA GLN A 274 -20.49 -11.60 6.34
C GLN A 274 -19.77 -10.60 7.25
N ALA A 275 -20.17 -9.33 7.23
CA ALA A 275 -19.67 -8.32 8.16
C ALA A 275 -19.89 -8.76 9.62
N LEU A 276 -21.03 -9.39 9.91
CA LEU A 276 -21.33 -9.94 11.23
C LEU A 276 -20.39 -11.09 11.61
N GLN A 277 -19.97 -11.95 10.68
CA GLN A 277 -18.97 -12.99 10.99
C GLN A 277 -17.62 -12.38 11.40
N ILE A 278 -17.26 -11.25 10.80
CA ILE A 278 -16.04 -10.50 11.18
C ILE A 278 -16.18 -9.93 12.58
N VAL A 279 -17.32 -9.31 12.90
CA VAL A 279 -17.60 -8.79 14.24
C VAL A 279 -17.57 -9.90 15.29
N LEU A 280 -18.13 -11.07 14.97
CA LEU A 280 -18.18 -12.24 15.86
C LEU A 280 -16.87 -13.04 15.92
N GLU A 281 -15.80 -12.58 15.27
CA GLU A 281 -14.48 -13.24 15.26
C GLU A 281 -14.54 -14.71 14.81
N LYS A 282 -15.43 -15.03 13.88
CA LYS A 282 -15.48 -16.37 13.30
C LYS A 282 -14.33 -16.56 12.34
N LYS A 283 -13.26 -17.16 12.84
CA LYS A 283 -12.03 -17.47 12.10
C LYS A 283 -11.86 -18.96 11.92
N ARG A 284 -11.20 -19.33 10.82
CA ARG A 284 -10.75 -20.69 10.54
C ARG A 284 -9.37 -20.67 9.86
N PRO A 285 -8.60 -21.77 9.95
CA PRO A 285 -7.37 -21.89 9.19
C PRO A 285 -7.63 -21.75 7.69
N PHE A 286 -6.67 -21.16 6.98
CA PHE A 286 -6.69 -21.05 5.54
C PHE A 286 -6.64 -22.43 4.86
N ASN A 287 -7.58 -22.68 3.96
CA ASN A 287 -7.76 -23.92 3.23
C ASN A 287 -7.26 -23.74 1.78
N TYR A 288 -6.00 -24.09 1.54
CA TYR A 288 -5.42 -24.07 0.21
C TYR A 288 -5.81 -25.33 -0.59
N PRO A 289 -6.23 -25.21 -1.89
CA PRO A 289 -6.36 -24.00 -2.69
C PRO A 289 -7.78 -23.40 -2.68
N ALA A 290 -8.73 -23.98 -1.94
CA ALA A 290 -10.15 -23.59 -1.99
C ALA A 290 -10.38 -22.10 -1.68
N ASP A 291 -9.67 -21.56 -0.69
CA ASP A 291 -9.82 -20.17 -0.27
C ASP A 291 -9.22 -19.15 -1.26
N LEU A 292 -8.47 -19.63 -2.27
CA LEU A 292 -8.06 -18.81 -3.40
C LEU A 292 -9.20 -18.57 -4.39
N ASP A 293 -10.31 -19.31 -4.34
CA ASP A 293 -11.46 -19.12 -5.23
C ASP A 293 -12.54 -18.21 -4.61
N ILE A 294 -12.36 -17.78 -3.35
CA ILE A 294 -13.30 -16.89 -2.66
C ILE A 294 -13.53 -15.60 -3.45
N GLY A 295 -14.77 -15.35 -3.86
CA GLY A 295 -15.12 -14.14 -4.59
C GLY A 295 -14.88 -14.19 -6.10
N SER A 296 -14.58 -15.36 -6.68
CA SER A 296 -14.42 -15.53 -8.14
C SER A 296 -15.66 -15.17 -8.96
N ALA A 297 -16.83 -15.05 -8.32
CA ALA A 297 -18.04 -14.51 -8.96
C ALA A 297 -17.89 -13.04 -9.38
N GLU A 298 -17.08 -12.23 -8.67
CA GLU A 298 -16.83 -10.83 -9.03
C GLU A 298 -16.08 -10.70 -10.35
N GLU A 299 -15.15 -11.63 -10.64
CA GLU A 299 -14.33 -11.62 -11.86
C GLU A 299 -15.17 -11.77 -13.15
N LYS A 300 -16.40 -12.26 -13.03
CA LYS A 300 -17.35 -12.41 -14.15
C LYS A 300 -18.10 -11.12 -14.47
N MET A 301 -17.92 -10.06 -13.68
CA MET A 301 -18.63 -8.80 -13.87
C MET A 301 -18.05 -7.96 -15.02
N ASN A 302 -18.91 -7.13 -15.61
CA ASN A 302 -18.49 -6.16 -16.63
C ASN A 302 -17.43 -5.22 -16.07
N GLY A 303 -16.34 -5.01 -16.82
CA GLY A 303 -15.19 -4.22 -16.39
C GLY A 303 -14.02 -5.06 -15.89
N TRP A 304 -14.21 -6.37 -15.66
CA TRP A 304 -13.12 -7.22 -15.19
C TRP A 304 -12.19 -7.75 -16.28
N GLU A 305 -12.60 -7.86 -17.56
CA GLU A 305 -11.77 -8.03 -18.78
C GLU A 305 -10.26 -8.38 -18.57
N ASP A 306 -9.96 -9.52 -17.92
CA ASP A 306 -8.60 -9.96 -17.53
C ASP A 306 -7.79 -9.04 -16.58
N ARG A 307 -8.41 -7.99 -16.05
CA ARG A 307 -7.94 -7.08 -14.99
C ARG A 307 -8.17 -7.64 -13.59
N HIS A 308 -7.72 -8.86 -13.33
CA HIS A 308 -7.72 -9.45 -11.99
C HIS A 308 -6.28 -9.65 -11.49
N ALA A 309 -6.07 -9.47 -10.20
CA ALA A 309 -4.83 -9.86 -9.56
C ALA A 309 -4.72 -11.39 -9.49
N VAL A 310 -3.53 -11.91 -9.78
CA VAL A 310 -3.24 -13.35 -9.72
C VAL A 310 -2.77 -13.69 -8.32
N PHE A 311 -3.26 -14.79 -7.75
CA PHE A 311 -2.83 -15.24 -6.42
C PHE A 311 -1.44 -15.87 -6.48
N VAL A 312 -0.49 -15.28 -5.74
CA VAL A 312 0.89 -15.74 -5.58
C VAL A 312 1.15 -15.93 -4.09
N VAL A 313 0.60 -17.02 -3.54
CA VAL A 313 0.64 -17.33 -2.11
C VAL A 313 1.73 -18.36 -1.82
N SER A 314 2.64 -18.03 -0.90
CA SER A 314 3.72 -18.92 -0.48
C SER A 314 3.24 -19.94 0.56
N PRO A 315 3.82 -21.16 0.60
CA PRO A 315 3.46 -22.19 1.60
C PRO A 315 3.67 -21.72 3.05
N ASN A 316 4.65 -20.83 3.28
CA ASN A 316 4.91 -20.27 4.61
C ASN A 316 3.74 -19.43 5.15
N LEU A 317 2.99 -18.78 4.25
CA LEU A 317 1.79 -18.03 4.63
C LEU A 317 0.63 -18.98 4.89
N THR A 318 0.41 -19.99 4.05
CA THR A 318 -0.76 -20.88 4.14
C THR A 318 -0.87 -21.60 5.49
N ASP A 319 0.26 -22.01 6.06
CA ASP A 319 0.28 -22.77 7.32
C ASP A 319 0.00 -21.90 8.56
N LYS A 320 0.17 -20.58 8.45
CA LYS A 320 0.05 -19.62 9.55
C LYS A 320 -1.14 -18.67 9.43
N LEU A 321 -1.81 -18.67 8.28
CA LEU A 321 -2.88 -17.75 7.97
C LEU A 321 -4.21 -18.28 8.50
N ASP A 322 -4.84 -17.48 9.36
CA ASP A 322 -6.27 -17.62 9.66
C ASP A 322 -7.07 -16.66 8.77
N ILE A 323 -8.25 -17.09 8.33
CA ILE A 323 -9.19 -16.23 7.63
C ILE A 323 -10.54 -16.18 8.33
N TYR A 324 -11.25 -15.08 8.13
CA TYR A 324 -12.63 -14.97 8.58
C TYR A 324 -13.54 -15.84 7.71
N ASP A 325 -14.42 -16.60 8.36
CA ASP A 325 -15.36 -17.50 7.70
C ASP A 325 -16.57 -16.72 7.18
N THR A 326 -16.37 -15.98 6.08
CA THR A 326 -17.39 -15.14 5.45
C THR A 326 -18.11 -15.82 4.28
N CYS A 327 -17.85 -17.10 3.99
CA CYS A 327 -18.41 -17.80 2.82
C CYS A 327 -19.39 -18.92 3.19
#